data_AF-A0A1H9XW33-F1
#
_entry.id   AF-A0A1H9XW33-F1
#
_cell.length_a   1.000
_cell.length_b   1.000
_cell.length_c   1.000
_cell.angle_alpha   90.00
_cell.angle_beta   90.00
_cell.angle_gamma   90.00
#
_symmetry.space_group_name_H-M   'P 1'
#
loop_
_entity.id
_entity.type
_entity.pdbx_description
1 polymer ?
#
loop_
_entity_poly.entity_id
_entity_poly.type
_entity_poly.pdbx_seq_one_letter_code
_entity_poly.pdbx_strand_id
1 'polypeptide(L)'
;MGEQVRTRSAAALTALVLVTMAACGTDVPAGLADKVKSGCPDLLRPEPLAVITKGFVVSEVNSPETNGCHVFVSTGRKALSMGLVAYSSPEESERLTPMLCTGGELDAETKACTAGTVDDETYSLHAVAGRWSVGVSVFEIPVTDEVKGAVQQIVEDLRSSEKTRG
;
A
#
# COMPACT_ATOMS: atom_id res chain seq x y z
N MET A 1 -31.33 -37.98 44.12
CA MET A 1 -30.31 -38.49 43.18
C MET A 1 -29.57 -37.28 42.67
N GLY A 2 -28.45 -36.95 43.33
CA GLY A 2 -27.67 -35.75 43.07
C GLY A 2 -26.41 -36.04 42.25
N GLU A 3 -25.82 -34.93 41.83
CA GLU A 3 -24.42 -34.73 41.43
C GLU A 3 -24.00 -34.97 39.97
N GLN A 4 -24.05 -33.84 39.25
CA GLN A 4 -22.92 -33.19 38.58
C GLN A 4 -22.17 -33.98 37.50
N VAL A 5 -22.54 -33.62 36.27
CA VAL A 5 -21.77 -33.74 35.02
C VAL A 5 -20.36 -33.17 35.22
N ARG A 6 -19.35 -34.06 35.30
CA ARG A 6 -17.94 -33.68 35.22
C ARG A 6 -17.54 -33.51 33.76
N THR A 7 -17.45 -32.26 33.36
CA THR A 7 -16.64 -31.75 32.25
C THR A 7 -15.22 -32.28 32.32
N ARG A 8 -14.73 -32.88 31.22
CA ARG A 8 -13.31 -32.92 30.89
C ARG A 8 -13.14 -32.70 29.39
N SER A 9 -13.11 -31.43 29.02
CA SER A 9 -12.54 -30.96 27.77
C SER A 9 -11.06 -31.32 27.77
N ALA A 10 -10.66 -32.27 26.92
CA ALA A 10 -9.25 -32.53 26.63
C ALA A 10 -8.76 -31.38 25.74
N ALA A 11 -8.22 -30.33 26.37
CA ALA A 11 -7.53 -29.26 25.70
C ALA A 11 -6.27 -29.84 25.03
N ALA A 12 -6.33 -30.02 23.72
CA ALA A 12 -5.16 -30.26 22.89
C ALA A 12 -4.32 -28.98 22.88
N LEU A 13 -3.28 -28.96 23.72
CA LEU A 13 -2.21 -27.98 23.71
C LEU A 13 -1.39 -28.17 22.42
N THR A 14 -1.83 -27.55 21.33
CA THR A 14 -0.96 -27.29 20.18
C THR A 14 0.04 -26.22 20.60
N ALA A 15 1.27 -26.67 20.83
CA ALA A 15 2.43 -25.82 21.06
C ALA A 15 2.58 -24.83 19.90
N LEU A 16 2.20 -23.56 20.13
CA LEU A 16 2.65 -22.46 19.30
C LEU A 16 4.16 -22.34 19.53
N VAL A 17 4.92 -22.77 18.53
CA VAL A 17 6.35 -22.47 18.42
C VAL A 17 6.48 -20.95 18.46
N LEU A 18 6.98 -20.43 19.58
CA LEU A 18 7.46 -19.05 19.65
C LEU A 18 8.66 -18.96 18.71
N VAL A 19 8.43 -18.40 17.52
CA VAL A 19 9.51 -17.89 16.66
C VAL A 19 10.11 -16.70 17.41
N THR A 20 11.13 -16.99 18.20
CA THR A 20 12.04 -16.00 18.77
C THR A 20 13.02 -15.60 17.68
N MET A 21 12.67 -14.55 16.94
CA MET A 21 13.63 -13.84 16.09
C MET A 21 13.78 -12.44 16.64
N ALA A 22 14.71 -12.31 17.59
CA ALA A 22 15.36 -11.05 17.90
C ALA A 22 16.42 -10.82 16.82
N ALA A 23 16.07 -10.04 15.80
CA ALA A 23 17.00 -9.31 14.96
C ALA A 23 16.30 -8.03 14.49
N CYS A 24 16.78 -6.89 14.97
CA CYS A 24 16.33 -5.57 14.55
C CYS A 24 16.76 -5.33 13.10
N GLY A 25 15.91 -5.68 12.16
CA GLY A 25 16.07 -5.40 10.74
C GLY A 25 14.79 -5.84 10.07
N THR A 26 14.05 -4.92 9.49
CA THR A 26 12.86 -5.26 8.69
C THR A 26 13.30 -6.18 7.55
N ASP A 27 12.82 -7.43 7.55
CA ASP A 27 13.11 -8.40 6.50
C ASP A 27 12.70 -7.83 5.13
N VAL A 28 13.68 -7.50 4.30
CA VAL A 28 13.48 -7.07 2.92
C VAL A 28 13.15 -8.32 2.09
N PRO A 29 11.99 -8.38 1.39
CA PRO A 29 11.67 -9.51 0.53
C PRO A 29 12.77 -9.77 -0.51
N ALA A 30 13.03 -11.05 -0.77
CA ALA A 30 14.03 -11.46 -1.75
C ALA A 30 13.78 -10.78 -3.11
N GLY A 31 14.83 -10.20 -3.70
CA GLY A 31 14.78 -9.49 -4.98
C GLY A 31 14.26 -8.05 -4.93
N LEU A 32 13.71 -7.56 -3.80
CA LEU A 32 13.28 -6.16 -3.71
C LEU A 32 14.46 -5.19 -3.75
N ALA A 33 15.55 -5.53 -3.04
CA ALA A 33 16.76 -4.70 -3.03
C ALA A 33 17.36 -4.53 -4.44
N ASP A 34 17.35 -5.60 -5.24
CA ASP A 34 17.85 -5.56 -6.61
C ASP A 34 16.97 -4.66 -7.50
N LYS A 35 15.63 -4.76 -7.38
CA LYS A 35 14.69 -3.88 -8.10
C LYS A 35 14.89 -2.40 -7.75
N VAL A 36 15.06 -2.10 -6.46
CA VAL A 36 15.33 -0.73 -6.00
C VAL A 36 16.66 -0.23 -6.55
N LYS A 37 17.72 -1.04 -6.45
CA LYS A 37 19.04 -0.67 -6.96
C LYS A 37 19.06 -0.46 -8.48
N SER A 38 18.28 -1.23 -9.24
CA SER A 38 18.19 -1.09 -10.69
C SER A 38 17.31 0.06 -11.14
N GLY A 39 16.20 0.31 -10.44
CA GLY A 39 15.21 1.31 -10.84
C GLY A 39 15.51 2.70 -10.30
N CYS A 40 15.82 2.81 -9.00
CA CYS A 40 15.82 4.07 -8.26
C CYS A 40 16.75 4.07 -7.03
N PRO A 41 18.06 3.83 -7.20
CA PRO A 41 18.99 3.58 -6.09
C PRO A 41 19.14 4.74 -5.09
N ASP A 42 18.93 5.98 -5.53
CA ASP A 42 19.13 7.18 -4.70
C ASP A 42 17.82 7.75 -4.13
N LEU A 43 16.69 7.35 -4.68
CA LEU A 43 15.38 7.85 -4.26
C LEU A 43 14.70 6.92 -3.26
N LEU A 44 14.94 5.61 -3.38
CA LEU A 44 14.34 4.58 -2.56
C LEU A 44 15.39 3.76 -1.82
N ARG A 45 15.05 3.41 -0.58
CA ARG A 45 15.75 2.37 0.17
C ARG A 45 14.88 1.11 0.22
N PRO A 46 15.44 -0.10 0.12
CA PRO A 46 14.67 -1.33 0.14
C PRO A 46 13.90 -1.56 1.44
N GLU A 47 14.45 -1.15 2.58
CA GLU A 47 13.87 -1.41 3.90
C GLU A 47 12.57 -0.62 4.12
N PRO A 48 12.51 0.72 3.99
CA PRO A 48 11.25 1.45 4.12
C PRO A 48 10.20 0.98 3.12
N LEU A 49 10.62 0.68 1.88
CA LEU A 49 9.73 0.17 0.85
C LEU A 49 9.14 -1.20 1.21
N ALA A 50 9.94 -2.12 1.76
CA ALA A 50 9.48 -3.41 2.24
C ALA A 50 8.40 -3.28 3.31
N VAL A 51 8.48 -2.24 4.14
CA VAL A 51 7.47 -2.04 5.18
C VAL A 51 6.20 -1.39 4.65
N ILE A 52 6.31 -0.43 3.73
CA ILE A 52 5.17 0.20 3.06
C ILE A 52 4.39 -0.83 2.23
N THR A 53 5.11 -1.73 1.56
CA THR A 53 4.55 -2.76 0.67
C THR A 53 4.32 -4.09 1.36
N LYS A 54 4.35 -4.13 2.70
CA LYS A 54 4.17 -5.37 3.47
C LYS A 54 2.81 -6.00 3.14
N GLY A 55 2.82 -7.28 2.74
CA GLY A 55 1.62 -8.00 2.32
C GLY A 55 1.29 -7.87 0.84
N PHE A 56 2.06 -7.07 0.10
CA PHE A 56 1.97 -6.93 -1.36
C PHE A 56 3.20 -7.52 -2.04
N VAL A 57 3.05 -7.95 -3.29
CA VAL A 57 4.17 -8.38 -4.13
C VAL A 57 4.61 -7.20 -4.98
N VAL A 58 5.80 -6.66 -4.73
CA VAL A 58 6.38 -5.63 -5.61
C VAL A 58 6.79 -6.29 -6.92
N SER A 59 6.08 -6.03 -8.02
CA SER A 59 6.37 -6.61 -9.33
C SER A 59 7.52 -5.88 -10.00
N GLU A 60 7.53 -4.54 -9.94
CA GLU A 60 8.48 -3.69 -10.66
C GLU A 60 8.78 -2.41 -9.89
N VAL A 61 10.02 -1.93 -10.01
CA VAL A 61 10.46 -0.60 -9.55
C VAL A 61 11.22 0.04 -10.71
N ASN A 62 10.75 1.18 -11.20
CA ASN A 62 11.40 1.89 -12.31
C ASN A 62 11.28 3.41 -12.14
N SER A 63 12.09 4.16 -12.88
CA SER A 63 11.99 5.62 -12.93
C SER A 63 11.80 6.04 -14.39
N PRO A 64 10.56 6.32 -14.84
CA PRO A 64 10.35 6.96 -16.12
C PRO A 64 10.94 8.38 -16.06
N GLU A 65 11.57 8.82 -17.16
CA GLU A 65 12.49 9.97 -17.24
C GLU A 65 12.00 11.33 -16.70
N THR A 66 10.75 11.46 -16.25
CA THR A 66 10.18 12.76 -15.89
C THR A 66 9.45 12.88 -14.54
N ASN A 67 9.11 11.83 -13.78
CA ASN A 67 8.18 12.05 -12.64
C ASN A 67 8.40 11.18 -11.38
N GLY A 68 9.64 10.77 -11.07
CA GLY A 68 9.95 10.09 -9.80
C GLY A 68 10.13 8.57 -9.94
N CYS A 69 10.10 7.86 -8.81
CA CYS A 69 10.27 6.41 -8.80
C CYS A 69 8.93 5.70 -8.66
N HIS A 70 8.55 4.95 -9.69
CA HIS A 70 7.32 4.19 -9.75
C HIS A 70 7.55 2.79 -9.19
N VAL A 71 6.71 2.40 -8.23
CA VAL A 71 6.66 1.07 -7.65
C VAL A 71 5.31 0.47 -7.98
N PHE A 72 5.33 -0.64 -8.71
CA PHE A 72 4.13 -1.40 -9.04
C PHE A 72 4.00 -2.55 -8.06
N VAL A 73 2.87 -2.62 -7.37
CA VAL A 73 2.59 -3.71 -6.43
C VAL A 73 1.35 -4.47 -6.84
N SER A 74 1.47 -5.80 -6.80
CA SER A 74 0.36 -6.72 -6.93
C SER A 74 -0.19 -7.05 -5.55
N THR A 75 -1.51 -6.99 -5.44
CA THR A 75 -2.24 -7.43 -4.25
C THR A 75 -2.53 -8.94 -4.26
N GLY A 76 -2.07 -9.66 -5.29
CA GLY A 76 -2.48 -11.04 -5.57
C GLY A 76 -3.94 -11.19 -6.01
N ARG A 77 -4.71 -10.08 -6.01
CA ARG A 77 -6.09 -10.00 -6.49
C ARG A 77 -6.09 -9.28 -7.83
N LYS A 78 -6.69 -9.89 -8.86
CA LYS A 78 -6.73 -9.32 -10.23
C LYS A 78 -7.43 -7.96 -10.29
N ALA A 79 -8.38 -7.72 -9.39
CA ALA A 79 -9.24 -6.56 -9.36
C ALA A 79 -8.64 -5.30 -8.71
N LEU A 80 -7.40 -5.33 -8.19
CA LEU A 80 -6.80 -4.19 -7.47
C LEU A 80 -5.32 -4.02 -7.84
N SER A 81 -5.00 -2.87 -8.41
CA SER A 81 -3.66 -2.40 -8.73
C SER A 81 -3.30 -1.20 -7.85
N MET A 82 -2.05 -1.14 -7.39
CA MET A 82 -1.53 0.03 -6.69
C MET A 82 -0.16 0.42 -7.24
N GLY A 83 -0.03 1.70 -7.54
CA GLY A 83 1.22 2.36 -7.93
C GLY A 83 1.64 3.35 -6.86
N LEU A 84 2.92 3.36 -6.51
CA LEU A 84 3.50 4.38 -5.64
C LEU A 84 4.56 5.14 -6.43
N VAL A 85 4.48 6.47 -6.42
CA VAL A 85 5.49 7.34 -6.98
C VAL A 85 6.17 8.10 -5.85
N ALA A 86 7.46 7.83 -5.62
CA ALA A 86 8.24 8.63 -4.69
C ALA A 86 8.78 9.88 -5.39
N TYR A 87 8.50 11.04 -4.82
CA TYR A 87 9.10 12.33 -5.19
C TYR A 87 10.24 12.72 -4.25
N SER A 88 10.96 13.79 -4.59
CA SER A 88 12.09 14.26 -3.78
C SER A 88 11.64 14.90 -2.45
N SER A 89 10.41 15.44 -2.39
CA SER A 89 9.85 16.03 -1.18
C SER A 89 8.31 15.94 -1.12
N PRO A 90 7.70 16.14 0.07
CA PRO A 90 6.24 16.28 0.21
C PRO A 90 5.65 17.41 -0.63
N GLU A 91 6.32 18.56 -0.70
CA GLU A 91 5.87 19.72 -1.48
C GLU A 91 5.84 19.41 -2.98
N GLU A 92 6.81 18.63 -3.46
CA GLU A 92 6.81 18.17 -4.85
C GLU A 92 5.66 17.19 -5.12
N SER A 93 5.39 16.27 -4.20
CA SER A 93 4.25 15.36 -4.28
C SER A 93 2.91 16.11 -4.33
N GLU A 94 2.73 17.10 -3.45
CA GLU A 94 1.52 17.94 -3.41
C GLU A 94 1.36 18.81 -4.66
N ARG A 95 2.47 19.24 -5.28
CA ARG A 95 2.44 20.03 -6.51
C ARG A 95 2.14 19.19 -7.75
N LEU A 96 2.65 17.97 -7.82
CA LEU A 96 2.59 17.14 -9.03
C LEU A 96 1.40 16.17 -9.05
N THR A 97 0.98 15.64 -7.90
CA THR A 97 -0.16 14.69 -7.83
C THR A 97 -1.46 15.27 -8.38
N PRO A 98 -1.84 16.55 -8.16
CA PRO A 98 -3.04 17.13 -8.73
C PRO A 98 -3.09 17.07 -10.27
N MET A 99 -1.94 17.06 -10.94
CA MET A 99 -1.86 16.98 -12.41
C MET A 99 -2.29 15.60 -12.95
N LEU A 100 -2.37 14.58 -12.08
CA LEU A 100 -2.89 13.25 -12.41
C LEU A 100 -4.42 13.18 -12.25
N CYS A 101 -5.04 14.20 -11.67
CA CYS A 101 -6.48 14.29 -11.46
C CYS A 101 -7.15 14.91 -12.70
N THR A 102 -8.33 14.39 -13.09
CA THR A 102 -9.14 14.94 -14.18
C THR A 102 -9.49 16.43 -13.97
N GLY A 103 -9.68 16.84 -12.71
CA GLY A 103 -9.96 18.23 -12.35
C GLY A 103 -8.72 19.09 -12.03
N GLY A 104 -7.51 18.52 -12.06
CA GLY A 104 -6.29 19.24 -11.72
C GLY A 104 -6.11 19.58 -10.24
N GLU A 105 -7.01 19.13 -9.37
CA GLU A 105 -7.06 19.49 -7.94
C GLU A 105 -7.28 18.25 -7.06
N LEU A 106 -6.74 18.33 -5.84
CA LEU A 106 -6.98 17.36 -4.77
C LEU A 106 -8.03 17.91 -3.81
N ASP A 107 -8.85 17.02 -3.26
CA ASP A 107 -9.72 17.36 -2.15
C ASP A 107 -8.88 17.83 -0.94
N ALA A 108 -9.32 18.91 -0.30
CA ALA A 108 -8.54 19.60 0.71
C ALA A 108 -8.37 18.78 2.01
N GLU A 109 -9.38 17.97 2.35
CA GLU A 109 -9.43 17.17 3.56
C GLU A 109 -8.70 15.84 3.37
N THR A 110 -9.07 15.12 2.31
CA THR A 110 -8.57 13.78 2.05
C THR A 110 -7.26 13.77 1.29
N LYS A 111 -6.84 14.89 0.69
CA LYS A 111 -5.65 15.01 -0.18
C LYS A 111 -5.65 13.95 -1.29
N ALA A 112 -6.83 13.67 -1.83
CA ALA A 112 -7.08 12.66 -2.84
C ALA A 112 -7.98 13.21 -3.96
N CYS A 113 -7.99 12.56 -5.11
CA CYS A 113 -8.90 12.83 -6.20
C CYS A 113 -9.29 11.53 -6.90
N THR A 114 -10.51 11.48 -7.45
CA THR A 114 -10.89 10.38 -8.35
C THR A 114 -10.32 10.68 -9.74
N ALA A 115 -9.41 9.82 -10.18
CA ALA A 115 -8.77 9.91 -11.49
C ALA A 115 -9.67 9.42 -12.62
N GLY A 116 -10.62 8.53 -12.31
CA GLY A 116 -11.63 8.10 -13.26
C GLY A 116 -12.53 7.00 -12.74
N THR A 117 -13.69 6.89 -13.37
CA THR A 117 -14.64 5.79 -13.24
C THR A 117 -15.08 5.36 -14.62
N VAL A 118 -15.05 4.06 -14.92
CA VAL A 118 -15.54 3.51 -16.20
C VAL A 118 -16.55 2.42 -15.88
N ASP A 119 -17.76 2.56 -16.44
CA ASP A 119 -18.84 1.57 -16.44
C ASP A 119 -19.17 0.96 -15.07
N ASP A 120 -19.06 1.73 -13.98
CA ASP A 120 -19.26 1.29 -12.59
C ASP A 120 -18.41 0.09 -12.11
N GLU A 121 -17.47 -0.37 -12.92
CA GLU A 121 -16.59 -1.52 -12.66
C GLU A 121 -15.11 -1.15 -12.55
N THR A 122 -14.77 0.11 -12.89
CA THR A 122 -13.44 0.66 -12.73
C THR A 122 -13.47 1.89 -11.84
N TYR A 123 -12.57 1.95 -10.87
CA TYR A 123 -12.37 3.11 -10.00
C TYR A 123 -10.89 3.39 -9.84
N SER A 124 -10.45 4.60 -10.12
CA SER A 124 -9.06 5.01 -9.92
C SER A 124 -8.98 6.26 -9.04
N LEU A 125 -8.09 6.24 -8.06
CA LEU A 125 -7.85 7.31 -7.12
C LEU A 125 -6.36 7.66 -7.09
N HIS A 126 -6.06 8.96 -7.11
CA HIS A 126 -4.73 9.48 -6.83
C HIS A 126 -4.76 10.24 -5.50
N ALA A 127 -3.72 10.08 -4.69
CA ALA A 127 -3.62 10.76 -3.40
C ALA A 127 -2.19 11.05 -2.98
N VAL A 128 -2.05 11.98 -2.04
CA VAL A 128 -0.77 12.31 -1.43
C VAL A 128 -0.65 11.68 -0.04
N ALA A 129 0.50 11.04 0.20
CA ALA A 129 0.92 10.51 1.50
C ALA A 129 2.38 10.91 1.76
N GLY A 130 2.59 12.13 2.28
CA GLY A 130 3.93 12.71 2.43
C GLY A 130 4.58 12.93 1.06
N ARG A 131 5.84 12.48 0.88
CA ARG A 131 6.53 12.55 -0.42
C ARG A 131 6.03 11.56 -1.48
N TRP A 132 5.03 10.76 -1.15
CA TRP A 132 4.50 9.73 -2.02
C TRP A 132 3.22 10.20 -2.70
N SER A 133 3.15 9.96 -4.00
CA SER A 133 1.88 9.91 -4.73
C SER A 133 1.44 8.47 -4.84
N VAL A 134 0.20 8.22 -4.46
CA VAL A 134 -0.41 6.90 -4.42
C VAL A 134 -1.47 6.86 -5.51
N GLY A 135 -1.34 5.94 -6.46
CA GLY A 135 -2.38 5.58 -7.41
C GLY A 135 -2.98 4.25 -7.00
N VAL A 136 -4.29 4.20 -6.74
CA VAL A 136 -5.01 2.96 -6.49
C VAL A 136 -6.07 2.81 -7.56
N SER A 137 -6.07 1.68 -8.26
CA SER A 137 -7.05 1.38 -9.29
C SER A 137 -7.70 0.03 -9.05
N VAL A 138 -9.02 0.02 -9.05
CA VAL A 138 -9.88 -1.16 -8.95
C VAL A 138 -10.47 -1.42 -10.33
N PHE A 139 -10.51 -2.69 -10.74
CA PHE A 139 -11.06 -3.11 -12.03
C PHE A 139 -11.89 -4.39 -11.86
N GLU A 140 -12.78 -4.66 -12.82
CA GLU A 140 -13.47 -5.93 -12.97
C GLU A 140 -14.35 -6.33 -11.75
N ILE A 141 -14.72 -5.37 -10.89
CA ILE A 141 -15.66 -5.56 -9.79
C ILE A 141 -16.58 -4.34 -9.63
N PRO A 142 -17.84 -4.51 -9.18
CA PRO A 142 -18.74 -3.39 -8.93
C PRO A 142 -18.14 -2.39 -7.92
N VAL A 143 -18.10 -1.12 -8.32
CA VAL A 143 -17.59 -0.01 -7.50
C VAL A 143 -18.67 0.44 -6.52
N THR A 144 -18.71 -0.19 -5.35
CA THR A 144 -19.58 0.21 -4.25
C THR A 144 -18.92 1.25 -3.34
N ASP A 145 -19.70 1.90 -2.48
CA ASP A 145 -19.14 2.84 -1.49
C ASP A 145 -18.22 2.13 -0.48
N GLU A 146 -18.43 0.84 -0.22
CA GLU A 146 -17.51 0.01 0.56
C GLU A 146 -16.15 -0.14 -0.14
N VAL A 147 -16.13 -0.37 -1.46
CA VAL A 147 -14.90 -0.45 -2.26
C VAL A 147 -14.16 0.89 -2.24
N LYS A 148 -14.86 2.01 -2.44
CA LYS A 148 -14.28 3.35 -2.35
C LYS A 148 -13.71 3.62 -0.96
N GLY A 149 -14.44 3.26 0.09
CA GLY A 149 -13.98 3.37 1.48
C GLY A 149 -12.74 2.53 1.76
N ALA A 150 -12.66 1.31 1.23
CA ALA A 150 -11.47 0.47 1.37
C ALA A 150 -10.25 1.05 0.64
N VAL A 151 -10.44 1.62 -0.55
CA VAL A 151 -9.37 2.33 -1.28
C VAL A 151 -8.88 3.56 -0.52
N GLN A 152 -9.81 4.34 0.03
CA GLN A 152 -9.48 5.50 0.86
C GLN A 152 -8.72 5.09 2.14
N GLN A 153 -9.13 4.00 2.80
CA GLN A 153 -8.45 3.48 3.98
C GLN A 153 -7.00 3.08 3.69
N ILE A 154 -6.71 2.49 2.51
CA ILE A 154 -5.33 2.17 2.10
C ILE A 154 -4.46 3.45 2.08
N VAL A 155 -4.99 4.55 1.54
CA VAL A 155 -4.29 5.84 1.50
C VAL A 155 -4.08 6.41 2.91
N GLU A 156 -5.09 6.30 3.78
CA GLU A 156 -4.99 6.78 5.16
C GLU A 156 -4.00 5.97 6.00
N ASP A 157 -3.98 4.65 5.83
CA ASP A 157 -3.00 3.76 6.45
C ASP A 157 -1.58 4.12 5.99
N LEU A 158 -1.41 4.41 4.70
CA LEU A 158 -0.15 4.91 4.16
C LEU A 158 0.21 6.26 4.76
N ARG A 159 -0.71 7.22 4.88
CA ARG A 159 -0.44 8.56 5.44
C ARG A 159 -0.14 8.56 6.93
N SER A 160 -0.84 7.72 7.69
CA SER A 160 -0.68 7.61 9.14
C SER A 160 0.57 6.83 9.56
N SER A 161 1.11 6.01 8.65
CA SER A 161 2.35 5.27 8.85
C SER A 161 3.54 6.21 9.06
N GLU A 162 4.28 6.04 10.17
CA GLU A 162 5.55 6.75 10.39
C GLU A 162 6.60 6.47 9.29
N LYS A 163 6.37 5.46 8.47
CA LYS A 163 7.31 4.94 7.47
C LYS A 163 7.19 5.64 6.11
N THR A 164 6.12 6.40 5.90
CA THR A 164 5.90 7.26 4.72
C THR A 164 6.18 8.74 5.01
N ARG A 165 6.41 9.11 6.29
CA ARG A 165 6.73 10.47 6.75
C ARG A 165 8.16 10.94 6.44
N GLY A 166 9.01 10.05 5.93
CA GLY A 166 10.41 10.34 5.61
C GLY A 166 10.61 11.14 4.34
#